data_AF-X1S9I2-F1
#
_entry.id   AF-X1S9I2-F1
#
_cell.length_a   1.000
_cell.length_b   1.000
_cell.length_c   1.000
_cell.angle_alpha   90.00
_cell.angle_beta   90.00
_cell.angle_gamma   90.00
#
_symmetry.space_group_name_H-M   'P 1'
#
loop_
_entity.id
_entity.type
_entity.pdbx_description
1 polymer ?
#
loop_
_entity_poly.entity_id
_entity_poly.type
_entity_poly.pdbx_seq_one_letter_code
_entity_poly.pdbx_strand_id
1 'polypeptide(L)'
;MSTQGKKKEQSYVYVEESKGTSTSILDIFKAEGQKSVFKKSSKQVQKEIYGVGGLVSYPYNPDNFLILNESNSVFASCVKQIAKDVAGLGWKLVLKEGKKENETEREKIQGLLDRPNPHDSLRTILNELLIDWGIIGWWGLEVVRDAKGEIAELYHTPAHTFKIHKEKKKFFQKRGMKEVWFKSFGEEENISAKDGKKGERSQNKNLQDTFLPLPKARWDLKRFCRLQYRLLNQ
;
A
#
# COMPACT_ATOMS: atom_id res chain seq x y z
N MET A 1 8.37 43.94 35.54
CA MET A 1 7.16 44.05 34.70
C MET A 1 7.40 43.23 33.43
N SER A 2 6.61 42.18 33.21
CA SER A 2 6.76 41.22 32.12
C SER A 2 6.05 41.71 30.86
N THR A 3 6.78 41.93 29.76
CA THR A 3 6.22 42.24 28.44
C THR A 3 5.98 40.94 27.66
N GLN A 4 4.71 40.56 27.53
CA GLN A 4 4.23 39.45 26.73
C GLN A 4 4.42 39.72 25.23
N GLY A 5 4.89 38.72 24.48
CA GLY A 5 5.08 38.77 23.03
C GLY A 5 3.76 38.80 22.26
N LYS A 6 3.62 39.74 21.33
CA LYS A 6 2.50 39.82 20.38
C LYS A 6 2.56 38.64 19.39
N LYS A 7 1.53 37.80 19.37
CA LYS A 7 1.28 36.82 18.29
C LYS A 7 0.98 37.57 16.99
N LYS A 8 1.66 37.22 15.89
CA LYS A 8 1.33 37.72 14.54
C LYS A 8 -0.05 37.20 14.13
N GLU A 9 -0.99 38.11 13.83
CA GLU A 9 -2.25 37.77 13.18
C GLU A 9 -1.98 37.26 11.75
N GLN A 10 -2.57 36.12 11.41
CA GLN A 10 -2.59 35.63 10.03
C GLN A 10 -3.69 36.38 9.28
N SER A 11 -3.33 37.00 8.16
CA SER A 11 -4.27 37.65 7.25
C SER A 11 -4.99 36.61 6.38
N TYR A 12 -6.31 36.64 6.38
CA TYR A 12 -7.13 35.87 5.44
C TYR A 12 -7.57 36.78 4.29
N VAL A 13 -7.44 36.29 3.07
CA VAL A 13 -7.94 36.96 1.85
C VAL A 13 -9.18 36.20 1.42
N TYR A 14 -10.31 36.92 1.33
CA TYR A 14 -11.55 36.38 0.80
C TYR A 14 -11.70 36.84 -0.65
N VAL A 15 -12.01 35.90 -1.54
CA VAL A 15 -12.31 36.17 -2.95
C VAL A 15 -13.83 36.06 -3.11
N GLU A 16 -14.48 37.15 -3.49
CA GLU A 16 -15.90 37.12 -3.86
C GLU A 16 -16.01 36.75 -5.35
N GLU A 17 -16.56 35.57 -5.63
CA GLU A 17 -17.01 35.24 -6.98
C GLU A 17 -18.48 35.65 -7.14
N SER A 18 -18.85 36.13 -8.33
CA SER A 18 -20.16 36.71 -8.65
C SER A 18 -21.35 35.74 -8.64
N LYS A 19 -21.19 34.55 -8.05
CA LYS A 19 -22.23 33.52 -7.89
C LYS A 19 -22.20 32.94 -6.48
N GLY A 20 -22.64 33.74 -5.52
CA GLY A 20 -22.98 33.29 -4.17
C GLY A 20 -21.76 33.05 -3.28
N THR A 21 -21.87 33.55 -2.05
CA THR A 21 -20.90 33.39 -0.98
C THR A 21 -20.60 31.89 -0.79
N SER A 22 -19.35 31.47 -1.00
CA SER A 22 -18.92 30.12 -0.62
C SER A 22 -18.91 30.04 0.90
N THR A 23 -20.06 29.71 1.49
CA THR A 23 -20.12 29.35 2.91
C THR A 23 -19.22 28.15 3.10
N SER A 24 -18.14 28.34 3.86
CA SER A 24 -17.26 27.23 4.18
C SER A 24 -18.10 26.14 4.87
N ILE A 25 -17.79 24.87 4.62
CA ILE A 25 -18.45 23.74 5.30
C ILE A 25 -18.43 23.92 6.84
N LEU A 26 -17.42 24.62 7.36
CA LEU A 26 -17.28 25.01 8.77
C LEU A 26 -18.37 25.98 9.26
N ASP A 27 -18.88 26.86 8.40
CA ASP A 27 -19.94 27.82 8.76
C ASP A 27 -21.31 27.14 8.80
N ILE A 28 -21.54 26.16 7.93
CA ILE A 28 -22.71 25.27 7.97
C ILE A 28 -22.71 24.47 9.28
N PHE A 29 -21.57 23.89 9.66
CA PHE A 29 -21.44 23.15 10.92
C PHE A 29 -21.57 24.01 12.19
N LYS A 30 -21.31 25.32 12.11
CA LYS A 30 -21.53 26.25 13.23
C LYS A 30 -23.00 26.66 13.37
N ALA A 31 -23.74 26.76 12.27
CA ALA A 31 -25.16 27.16 12.28
C ALA A 31 -26.08 26.06 12.85
N GLU A 32 -25.73 24.78 12.69
CA GLU A 32 -26.53 23.64 13.15
C GLU A 32 -26.25 23.22 14.60
N GLY A 33 -26.07 24.20 15.48
CA GLY A 33 -25.82 24.03 16.91
C GLY A 33 -26.99 23.48 17.73
N GLN A 34 -27.77 22.52 17.25
CA GLN A 34 -28.50 21.60 18.13
C GLN A 34 -27.57 20.44 18.46
N LYS A 35 -26.92 20.53 19.63
CA LYS A 35 -26.17 19.40 20.21
C LYS A 35 -27.15 18.27 20.53
N SER A 36 -27.47 17.45 19.53
CA SER A 36 -27.98 16.11 19.80
C SER A 36 -26.92 15.39 20.63
N VAL A 37 -27.34 14.76 21.72
CA VAL A 37 -26.45 13.96 22.57
C VAL A 37 -26.00 12.77 21.72
N PHE A 38 -24.87 12.93 21.03
CA PHE A 38 -24.33 11.92 20.14
C PHE A 38 -23.86 10.75 21.01
N LYS A 39 -24.69 9.71 21.11
CA LYS A 39 -24.32 8.47 21.78
C LYS A 39 -23.12 7.92 21.00
N LYS A 40 -21.91 8.05 21.54
CA LYS A 40 -20.67 7.47 21.00
C LYS A 40 -20.72 5.94 21.12
N SER A 41 -21.61 5.29 20.39
CA SER A 41 -21.53 3.86 20.15
C SER A 41 -20.90 3.68 18.77
N SER A 42 -19.72 3.08 18.74
CA SER A 42 -19.05 2.74 17.49
C SER A 42 -19.96 1.81 16.67
N LYS A 43 -20.31 2.21 15.45
CA LYS A 43 -20.94 1.33 14.45
C LYS A 43 -19.91 0.42 13.77
N GLN A 44 -18.66 0.39 14.25
CA GLN A 44 -17.63 -0.48 13.68
C GLN A 44 -18.11 -1.93 13.71
N VAL A 45 -17.95 -2.60 12.57
CA VAL A 45 -18.22 -4.03 12.42
C VAL A 45 -17.35 -4.79 13.43
N GLN A 46 -17.99 -5.52 14.35
CA GLN A 46 -17.30 -6.18 15.46
C GLN A 46 -16.57 -7.47 15.04
N LYS A 47 -16.85 -8.02 13.85
CA LYS A 47 -16.30 -9.30 13.38
C LYS A 47 -15.91 -9.23 11.90
N GLU A 48 -14.66 -9.56 11.60
CA GLU A 48 -14.18 -9.71 10.21
C GLU A 48 -15.05 -10.78 9.52
N ILE A 49 -15.77 -10.39 8.46
CA ILE A 49 -16.61 -11.31 7.68
C ILE A 49 -15.68 -12.06 6.72
N TYR A 50 -15.53 -13.35 6.95
CA TYR A 50 -14.77 -14.23 6.06
C TYR A 50 -15.68 -14.78 4.97
N GLY A 51 -15.21 -14.69 3.72
CA GLY A 51 -15.81 -15.37 2.58
C GLY A 51 -15.43 -16.85 2.54
N VAL A 52 -15.82 -17.49 1.43
CA VAL A 52 -15.52 -18.90 1.14
C VAL A 52 -14.01 -19.15 1.20
N GLY A 53 -13.60 -20.27 1.82
CA GLY A 53 -12.20 -20.67 1.91
C GLY A 53 -11.33 -19.85 2.88
N GLY A 54 -11.94 -19.10 3.80
CA GLY A 54 -11.21 -18.31 4.80
C GLY A 54 -10.59 -17.02 4.28
N LEU A 55 -10.98 -16.59 3.07
CA LEU A 55 -10.59 -15.30 2.52
C LEU A 55 -11.31 -14.16 3.24
N VAL A 56 -10.58 -13.10 3.58
CA VAL A 56 -11.15 -11.90 4.18
C VAL A 56 -11.95 -11.17 3.12
N SER A 57 -13.23 -10.89 3.39
CA SER A 57 -14.03 -10.05 2.52
C SER A 57 -13.56 -8.60 2.63
N TYR A 58 -13.55 -7.88 1.52
CA TYR A 58 -13.33 -6.44 1.57
C TYR A 58 -14.47 -5.76 2.34
N PRO A 59 -14.18 -4.70 3.12
CA PRO A 59 -15.23 -3.93 3.77
C PRO A 59 -16.12 -3.17 2.75
N TYR A 60 -15.55 -2.83 1.60
CA TYR A 60 -16.21 -2.21 0.45
C TYR A 60 -15.71 -2.87 -0.84
N ASN A 61 -16.51 -2.89 -1.90
CA ASN A 61 -16.04 -3.41 -3.19
C ASN A 61 -14.92 -2.49 -3.75
N PRO A 62 -13.69 -3.00 -4.01
CA PRO A 62 -12.60 -2.19 -4.56
C PRO A 62 -12.93 -1.53 -5.90
N ASP A 63 -13.82 -2.13 -6.71
CA ASP A 63 -14.24 -1.55 -7.99
C ASP A 63 -14.85 -0.14 -7.82
N ASN A 64 -15.54 0.10 -6.70
CA ASN A 64 -16.13 1.41 -6.41
C ASN A 64 -15.06 2.49 -6.25
N PHE A 65 -13.88 2.16 -5.70
CA PHE A 65 -12.78 3.11 -5.56
C PHE A 65 -12.10 3.39 -6.90
N LEU A 66 -12.02 2.38 -7.77
CA LEU A 66 -11.53 2.55 -9.13
C LEU A 66 -12.44 3.49 -9.93
N ILE A 67 -13.76 3.28 -9.87
CA ILE A 67 -14.76 4.15 -10.49
C ILE A 67 -14.67 5.58 -9.94
N LEU A 68 -14.48 5.74 -8.63
CA LEU A 68 -14.28 7.06 -8.02
C LEU A 68 -13.03 7.75 -8.58
N ASN A 69 -11.93 7.01 -8.73
CA ASN A 69 -10.70 7.51 -9.34
C ASN A 69 -10.90 7.89 -10.81
N GLU A 70 -11.65 7.12 -11.59
CA GLU A 70 -11.90 7.42 -13.00
C GLU A 70 -12.87 8.60 -13.20
N SER A 71 -13.87 8.73 -12.33
CA SER A 71 -14.91 9.77 -12.44
C SER A 71 -14.49 11.13 -11.88
N ASN A 72 -13.51 11.17 -10.97
CA ASN A 72 -13.03 12.41 -10.35
C ASN A 72 -11.59 12.74 -10.78
N SER A 73 -11.47 13.65 -11.76
CA SER A 73 -10.19 14.08 -12.30
C SER A 73 -9.27 14.79 -11.29
N VAL A 74 -9.84 15.49 -10.30
CA VAL A 74 -9.07 16.15 -9.24
C VAL A 74 -8.45 15.11 -8.33
N PHE A 75 -9.26 14.14 -7.87
CA PHE A 75 -8.78 13.05 -7.03
C PHE A 75 -7.69 12.22 -7.73
N ALA A 76 -7.93 11.84 -8.99
CA ALA A 76 -6.95 11.11 -9.78
C ALA A 76 -5.63 11.88 -9.94
N SER A 77 -5.71 13.19 -10.20
CA SER A 77 -4.53 14.06 -10.33
C SER A 77 -3.75 14.15 -9.02
N CYS A 78 -4.44 14.31 -7.90
CA CYS A 78 -3.81 14.33 -6.57
C CYS A 78 -3.08 13.03 -6.26
N VAL A 79 -3.72 11.88 -6.45
CA VAL A 79 -3.10 10.57 -6.20
C VAL A 79 -1.86 10.37 -7.08
N LYS A 80 -1.99 10.65 -8.39
CA LYS A 80 -0.87 10.55 -9.33
C LYS A 80 0.29 11.48 -8.98
N GLN A 81 0.00 12.70 -8.53
CA GLN A 81 1.03 13.65 -8.13
C GLN A 81 1.76 13.16 -6.88
N ILE A 82 1.04 12.68 -5.86
CA ILE A 82 1.64 12.11 -4.64
C ILE A 82 2.53 10.92 -5.00
N ALA A 83 2.05 10.01 -5.85
CA ALA A 83 2.84 8.85 -6.28
C ALA A 83 4.13 9.28 -7.01
N LYS A 84 4.02 10.25 -7.91
CA LYS A 84 5.17 10.84 -8.62
C LYS A 84 6.13 11.56 -7.68
N ASP A 85 5.66 12.31 -6.70
CA ASP A 85 6.52 13.05 -5.78
C ASP A 85 7.30 12.09 -4.87
N VAL A 86 6.68 10.97 -4.46
CA VAL A 86 7.32 9.99 -3.58
C VAL A 86 8.25 9.05 -4.37
N ALA A 87 7.78 8.43 -5.45
CA ALA A 87 8.61 7.54 -6.28
C ALA A 87 9.60 8.33 -7.17
N GLY A 88 9.33 9.61 -7.42
CA GLY A 88 10.09 10.54 -8.27
C GLY A 88 11.49 10.88 -7.75
N LEU A 89 11.66 10.88 -6.44
CA LEU A 89 12.94 11.25 -5.81
C LEU A 89 14.03 10.18 -6.00
N GLY A 90 13.66 9.00 -6.51
CA GLY A 90 14.58 7.88 -6.67
C GLY A 90 14.80 7.14 -5.34
N TRP A 91 15.80 6.26 -5.34
CA TRP A 91 16.11 5.41 -4.20
C TRP A 91 17.62 5.33 -4.01
N LYS A 92 18.03 5.01 -2.78
CA LYS A 92 19.44 4.82 -2.42
C LYS A 92 19.55 3.63 -1.49
N LEU A 93 20.46 2.72 -1.81
CA LEU A 93 20.87 1.68 -0.88
C LEU A 93 21.70 2.31 0.24
N VAL A 94 21.27 2.07 1.47
CA VAL A 94 21.95 2.53 2.68
C VAL A 94 22.32 1.31 3.49
N LEU A 95 23.60 1.22 3.86
CA LEU A 95 24.09 0.15 4.70
C LEU A 95 23.45 0.25 6.09
N LYS A 96 23.05 -0.89 6.63
CA LYS A 96 22.55 -1.00 7.99
C LYS A 96 23.65 -0.64 8.99
N GLU A 97 23.30 0.18 9.99
CA GLU A 97 24.20 0.55 11.09
C GLU A 97 24.85 -0.70 11.73
N GLY A 98 26.16 -0.65 11.91
CA GLY A 98 26.95 -1.72 12.54
C GLY A 98 27.24 -2.94 11.66
N LYS A 99 26.82 -2.96 10.39
CA LYS A 99 27.22 -4.01 9.44
C LYS A 99 28.38 -3.54 8.55
N LYS A 100 29.18 -4.49 8.07
CA LYS A 100 30.21 -4.25 7.05
C LYS A 100 29.59 -4.42 5.67
N GLU A 101 30.03 -3.60 4.74
CA GLU A 101 29.59 -3.65 3.35
C GLU A 101 30.24 -4.84 2.65
N ASN A 102 29.42 -5.65 1.98
CA ASN A 102 29.86 -6.69 1.07
C ASN A 102 29.57 -6.21 -0.36
N GLU A 103 30.62 -5.86 -1.11
CA GLU A 103 30.48 -5.26 -2.44
C GLU A 103 29.73 -6.19 -3.40
N THR A 104 29.96 -7.50 -3.30
CA THR A 104 29.29 -8.49 -4.15
C THR A 104 27.78 -8.57 -3.89
N GLU A 105 27.36 -8.44 -2.63
CA GLU A 105 25.92 -8.40 -2.30
C GLU A 105 25.30 -7.08 -2.75
N ARG A 106 26.03 -5.98 -2.55
CA ARG A 106 25.59 -4.65 -2.97
C ARG A 106 25.36 -4.60 -4.47
N GLU A 107 26.32 -5.08 -5.28
CA GLU A 107 26.19 -5.11 -6.74
C GLU A 107 24.98 -5.94 -7.21
N LYS A 108 24.74 -7.09 -6.57
CA LYS A 108 23.57 -7.92 -6.87
C LYS A 108 22.26 -7.21 -6.56
N ILE A 109 22.14 -6.63 -5.37
CA ILE A 109 20.93 -5.89 -4.96
C ILE A 109 20.74 -4.67 -5.86
N GLN A 110 21.82 -3.95 -6.16
CA GLN A 110 21.79 -2.81 -7.06
C GLN A 110 21.31 -3.22 -8.46
N GLY A 111 21.84 -4.31 -9.02
CA GLY A 111 21.40 -4.85 -10.32
C GLY A 111 19.91 -5.23 -10.34
N LEU A 112 19.42 -5.89 -9.28
CA LEU A 112 18.00 -6.20 -9.12
C LEU A 112 17.15 -4.93 -9.08
N LEU A 113 17.55 -3.92 -8.31
CA LEU A 113 16.76 -2.70 -8.16
C LEU A 113 16.83 -1.78 -9.39
N ASP A 114 17.93 -1.80 -10.14
CA ASP A 114 18.07 -1.07 -11.41
C ASP A 114 17.20 -1.69 -12.50
N ARG A 115 17.10 -3.02 -12.51
CA ARG A 115 16.26 -3.77 -13.45
C ARG A 115 15.46 -4.87 -12.73
N PRO A 116 14.35 -4.50 -12.04
CA PRO A 116 13.58 -5.43 -11.22
C PRO A 116 12.84 -6.48 -12.03
N ASN A 117 12.52 -6.20 -13.29
CA ASN A 117 12.01 -7.18 -14.22
C ASN A 117 12.32 -6.71 -15.67
N PRO A 118 12.02 -7.52 -16.71
CA PRO A 118 12.32 -7.15 -18.09
C PRO A 118 11.53 -5.96 -18.66
N HIS A 119 10.40 -5.60 -18.05
CA HIS A 119 9.38 -4.70 -18.60
C HIS A 119 9.35 -3.33 -17.91
N ASP A 120 9.48 -3.30 -16.59
CA ASP A 120 9.27 -2.11 -15.76
C ASP A 120 10.51 -1.72 -14.96
N SER A 121 10.73 -0.42 -14.82
CA SER A 121 11.70 0.12 -13.88
C SER A 121 11.18 0.05 -12.45
N LEU A 122 12.07 0.04 -11.45
CA LEU A 122 11.63 0.08 -10.04
C LEU A 122 10.80 1.32 -9.74
N ARG A 123 11.13 2.45 -10.37
CA ARG A 123 10.35 3.69 -10.26
C ARG A 123 8.91 3.48 -10.73
N THR A 124 8.72 2.80 -11.85
CA THR A 124 7.38 2.48 -12.39
C THR A 124 6.61 1.60 -11.41
N ILE A 125 7.24 0.52 -10.93
CA ILE A 125 6.62 -0.39 -9.94
C ILE A 125 6.21 0.38 -8.69
N LEU A 126 7.11 1.17 -8.10
CA LEU A 126 6.81 1.97 -6.91
C LEU A 126 5.70 2.99 -7.13
N ASN A 127 5.66 3.62 -8.32
CA ASN A 127 4.60 4.55 -8.69
C ASN A 127 3.23 3.86 -8.70
N GLU A 128 3.12 2.69 -9.34
CA GLU A 128 1.86 1.93 -9.40
C GLU A 128 1.41 1.43 -8.02
N LEU A 129 2.35 0.97 -7.18
CA LEU A 129 2.05 0.60 -5.78
C LEU A 129 1.48 1.77 -4.97
N LEU A 130 2.01 2.97 -5.16
CA LEU A 130 1.54 4.17 -4.47
C LEU A 130 0.19 4.66 -5.01
N ILE A 131 -0.08 4.49 -6.31
CA ILE A 131 -1.38 4.78 -6.90
C ILE A 131 -2.44 3.83 -6.32
N ASP A 132 -2.18 2.53 -6.32
CA ASP A 132 -3.05 1.52 -5.71
C ASP A 132 -3.34 1.83 -4.24
N TRP A 133 -2.30 2.22 -3.49
CA TRP A 133 -2.45 2.68 -2.12
C TRP A 133 -3.33 3.91 -1.99
N GLY A 134 -3.13 4.92 -2.84
CA GLY A 134 -3.89 6.17 -2.80
C GLY A 134 -5.35 6.01 -3.18
N ILE A 135 -5.68 5.04 -4.04
CA ILE A 135 -7.05 4.78 -4.47
C ILE A 135 -7.77 3.81 -3.51
N ILE A 136 -7.15 2.66 -3.23
CA ILE A 136 -7.81 1.52 -2.60
C ILE A 136 -7.39 1.37 -1.12
N GLY A 137 -6.17 1.81 -0.78
CA GLY A 137 -5.61 1.73 0.58
C GLY A 137 -4.66 0.54 0.81
N TRP A 138 -4.43 -0.28 -0.20
CA TRP A 138 -3.45 -1.38 -0.17
C TRP A 138 -2.81 -1.59 -1.55
N TRP A 139 -1.72 -2.35 -1.61
CA TRP A 139 -0.96 -2.64 -2.83
C TRP A 139 -0.33 -4.01 -2.74
N GLY A 140 -0.02 -4.63 -3.89
CA GLY A 140 0.64 -5.92 -3.95
C GLY A 140 1.94 -5.87 -4.74
N LEU A 141 3.00 -6.40 -4.15
CA LEU A 141 4.27 -6.62 -4.83
C LEU A 141 4.54 -8.12 -4.88
N GLU A 142 4.58 -8.67 -6.08
CA GLU A 142 4.99 -10.05 -6.33
C GLU A 142 6.52 -10.13 -6.41
N VAL A 143 7.06 -11.16 -5.77
CA VAL A 143 8.50 -11.45 -5.71
C VAL A 143 8.71 -12.84 -6.29
N VAL A 144 9.47 -12.90 -7.38
CA VAL A 144 9.83 -14.15 -8.04
C VAL A 144 11.22 -14.54 -7.58
N ARG A 145 11.37 -15.81 -7.18
CA ARG A 145 12.65 -16.38 -6.78
C ARG A 145 13.21 -17.32 -7.83
N ASP A 146 14.53 -17.35 -7.96
CA ASP A 146 15.22 -18.31 -8.82
C ASP A 146 15.28 -19.72 -8.18
N ALA A 147 15.91 -20.66 -8.89
CA ALA A 147 16.07 -22.04 -8.42
C ALA A 147 16.95 -22.17 -7.16
N LYS A 148 17.73 -21.14 -6.82
CA LYS A 148 18.55 -21.07 -5.60
C LYS A 148 17.78 -20.43 -4.43
N GLY A 149 16.59 -19.88 -4.69
CA GLY A 149 15.77 -19.18 -3.71
C GLY A 149 16.09 -17.69 -3.58
N GLU A 150 17.00 -17.17 -4.42
CA GLU A 150 17.36 -15.76 -4.45
C GLU A 150 16.28 -14.95 -5.17
N ILE A 151 16.11 -13.69 -4.78
CA ILE A 151 15.15 -12.80 -5.46
C ILE A 151 15.66 -12.50 -6.87
N ALA A 152 14.87 -12.88 -7.87
CA ALA A 152 15.19 -12.69 -9.27
C ALA A 152 14.42 -11.50 -9.86
N GLU A 153 13.13 -11.40 -9.56
CA GLU A 153 12.26 -10.39 -10.18
C GLU A 153 11.22 -9.84 -9.21
N LEU A 154 10.79 -8.60 -9.46
CA LEU A 154 9.74 -7.91 -8.72
C LEU A 154 8.67 -7.41 -9.69
N TYR A 155 7.39 -7.62 -9.36
CA TYR A 155 6.25 -7.18 -10.17
C TYR A 155 5.22 -6.43 -9.34
N HIS A 156 4.65 -5.38 -9.94
CA HIS A 156 3.42 -4.78 -9.43
C HIS A 156 2.25 -5.74 -9.64
N THR A 157 1.44 -5.91 -8.59
CA THR A 157 0.20 -6.67 -8.65
C THR A 157 -0.97 -5.72 -8.36
N PRO A 158 -1.92 -5.56 -9.29
CA PRO A 158 -3.05 -4.64 -9.10
C PRO A 158 -3.86 -4.96 -7.85
N ALA A 159 -3.99 -3.97 -6.96
CA ALA A 159 -4.53 -4.12 -5.61
C ALA A 159 -5.94 -4.72 -5.55
N HIS A 160 -6.81 -4.38 -6.49
CA HIS A 160 -8.19 -4.87 -6.53
C HIS A 160 -8.31 -6.38 -6.79
N THR A 161 -7.25 -7.01 -7.32
CA THR A 161 -7.28 -8.41 -7.80
C THR A 161 -7.00 -9.47 -6.73
N PHE A 162 -6.47 -9.09 -5.56
CA PHE A 162 -6.08 -10.06 -4.54
C PHE A 162 -6.75 -9.88 -3.17
N LYS A 163 -7.01 -11.00 -2.51
CA LYS A 163 -7.57 -11.10 -1.17
C LYS A 163 -6.57 -11.76 -0.22
N ILE A 164 -6.65 -11.40 1.05
CA ILE A 164 -5.86 -12.00 2.11
C ILE A 164 -6.64 -13.14 2.79
N HIS A 165 -5.97 -14.23 3.12
CA HIS A 165 -6.55 -15.27 3.97
C HIS A 165 -6.61 -14.79 5.43
N LYS A 166 -7.56 -15.28 6.23
CA LYS A 166 -7.76 -14.91 7.64
C LYS A 166 -6.50 -15.04 8.51
N GLU A 167 -5.64 -16.01 8.18
CA GLU A 167 -4.36 -16.26 8.86
C GLU A 167 -3.27 -15.26 8.48
N LYS A 168 -3.48 -14.45 7.43
CA LYS A 168 -2.56 -13.42 6.93
C LYS A 168 -1.20 -13.95 6.48
N LYS A 169 -1.13 -15.25 6.17
CA LYS A 169 0.05 -15.96 5.67
C LYS A 169 0.00 -16.24 4.17
N LYS A 170 -1.18 -16.22 3.57
CA LYS A 170 -1.38 -16.49 2.15
C LYS A 170 -2.37 -15.53 1.53
N PHE A 171 -2.19 -15.32 0.23
CA PHE A 171 -2.98 -14.44 -0.60
C PHE A 171 -3.59 -15.23 -1.75
N PHE A 172 -4.71 -14.74 -2.23
CA PHE A 172 -5.43 -15.31 -3.36
C PHE A 172 -5.62 -14.21 -4.38
N GLN A 173 -5.28 -14.46 -5.63
CA GLN A 173 -5.57 -13.56 -6.73
C GLN A 173 -6.52 -14.23 -7.71
N LYS A 174 -7.47 -13.45 -8.22
CA LYS A 174 -8.34 -13.84 -9.32
C LYS A 174 -8.20 -12.85 -10.46
N ARG A 175 -7.85 -13.36 -11.65
CA ARG A 175 -7.82 -12.60 -12.91
C ARG A 175 -8.60 -13.35 -13.97
N GLY A 176 -9.80 -12.87 -14.27
CA GLY A 176 -10.75 -13.58 -15.13
C GLY A 176 -11.08 -14.97 -14.55
N MET A 177 -10.78 -16.02 -15.32
CA MET A 177 -10.97 -17.41 -14.90
C MET A 177 -9.76 -18.01 -14.17
N LYS A 178 -8.62 -17.31 -14.14
CA LYS A 178 -7.40 -17.81 -13.49
C LYS A 178 -7.39 -17.44 -12.02
N GLU A 179 -7.10 -18.42 -11.19
CA GLU A 179 -7.02 -18.30 -9.75
C GLU A 179 -5.66 -18.83 -9.28
N VAL A 180 -4.95 -18.02 -8.50
CA VAL A 180 -3.59 -18.33 -8.02
C VAL A 180 -3.48 -17.98 -6.54
N TRP A 181 -2.83 -18.87 -5.79
CA TRP A 181 -2.49 -18.66 -4.39
C TRP A 181 -1.01 -18.34 -4.23
N PHE A 182 -0.72 -17.34 -3.39
CA PHE A 182 0.63 -16.88 -3.06
C PHE A 182 0.85 -17.00 -1.56
N LYS A 183 2.08 -17.30 -1.16
CA LYS A 183 2.46 -17.17 0.25
C LYS A 183 2.95 -15.77 0.54
N SER A 184 2.96 -15.42 1.82
CA SER A 184 3.59 -14.17 2.24
C SER A 184 5.09 -14.25 2.09
N PHE A 185 5.68 -13.17 1.63
CA PHE A 185 7.13 -13.06 1.57
C PHE A 185 7.74 -13.35 2.95
N GLY A 186 8.69 -14.30 2.98
CA GLY A 186 9.35 -14.75 4.20
C GLY A 186 8.71 -15.97 4.88
N GLU A 187 7.57 -16.48 4.40
CA GLU A 187 7.03 -17.73 4.90
C GLU A 187 7.83 -18.93 4.37
N GLU A 188 8.38 -19.72 5.28
CA GLU A 188 9.16 -20.93 4.96
C GLU A 188 8.29 -22.01 4.32
N GLU A 189 7.03 -22.11 4.76
CA GLU A 189 6.10 -23.12 4.29
C GLU A 189 5.69 -22.85 2.84
N ASN A 190 5.88 -23.85 1.98
CA ASN A 190 5.42 -23.78 0.60
C ASN A 190 3.94 -24.12 0.49
N ILE A 191 3.25 -23.37 -0.35
CA ILE A 191 1.85 -23.60 -0.67
C ILE A 191 1.72 -23.92 -2.16
N SER A 192 0.73 -24.73 -2.51
CA SER A 192 0.39 -24.97 -3.90
C SER A 192 -0.36 -23.76 -4.46
N ALA A 193 0.06 -23.29 -5.63
CA ALA A 193 -0.56 -22.17 -6.34
C ALA A 193 -2.01 -22.44 -6.74
N LYS A 194 -2.42 -23.72 -6.86
CA LYS A 194 -3.77 -24.10 -7.31
C LYS A 194 -4.81 -24.06 -6.19
N ASP A 195 -4.44 -24.51 -5.00
CA ASP A 195 -5.39 -24.74 -3.91
C ASP A 195 -4.99 -24.07 -2.58
N GLY A 196 -3.83 -23.42 -2.53
CA GLY A 196 -3.34 -22.72 -1.34
C GLY A 196 -3.14 -23.63 -0.14
N LYS A 197 -3.04 -24.95 -0.35
CA LYS A 197 -2.72 -25.94 0.68
C LYS A 197 -1.22 -26.09 0.82
N LYS A 198 -0.77 -26.45 2.02
CA LYS A 198 0.64 -26.78 2.25
C LYS A 198 0.99 -28.01 1.42
N GLY A 199 2.07 -27.93 0.64
CA GLY A 199 2.61 -29.07 -0.08
C GLY A 199 3.81 -29.64 0.66
N GLU A 200 3.98 -30.96 0.65
CA GLU A 200 5.31 -31.54 0.80
C GLU A 200 6.15 -31.18 -0.42
N ARG A 201 7.46 -31.02 -0.24
CA ARG A 201 8.44 -30.45 -1.17
C ARG A 201 8.37 -31.10 -2.57
N SER A 202 7.47 -30.63 -3.42
CA SER A 202 7.45 -30.96 -4.84
C SER A 202 8.27 -29.92 -5.60
N GLN A 203 9.20 -30.40 -6.42
CA GLN A 203 10.19 -29.62 -7.16
C GLN A 203 9.57 -28.74 -8.26
N ASN A 204 8.71 -27.78 -7.90
CA ASN A 204 8.30 -26.73 -8.82
C ASN A 204 9.14 -25.47 -8.58
N LYS A 205 9.95 -25.15 -9.59
CA LYS A 205 11.12 -24.27 -9.54
C LYS A 205 10.82 -22.76 -9.63
N ASN A 206 9.57 -22.33 -9.52
CA ASN A 206 9.20 -20.91 -9.52
C ASN A 206 8.37 -20.62 -8.27
N LEU A 207 9.03 -20.20 -7.18
CA LEU A 207 8.35 -19.70 -5.99
C LEU A 207 7.95 -18.24 -6.24
N GLN A 208 6.65 -17.98 -6.22
CA GLN A 208 6.09 -16.63 -6.27
C GLN A 208 5.59 -16.28 -4.87
N ASP A 209 6.22 -15.28 -4.27
CA ASP A 209 5.81 -14.70 -2.99
C ASP A 209 5.08 -13.38 -3.26
N THR A 210 4.16 -12.98 -2.39
CA THR A 210 3.54 -11.64 -2.47
C THR A 210 3.73 -10.91 -1.15
N PHE A 211 4.02 -9.62 -1.23
CA PHE A 211 4.08 -8.73 -0.10
C PHE A 211 2.89 -7.76 -0.11
N LEU A 212 2.10 -7.76 0.98
CA LEU A 212 1.06 -6.76 1.24
C LEU A 212 1.37 -6.01 2.54
N PRO A 213 1.29 -4.67 2.56
CA PRO A 213 1.29 -3.94 3.82
C PRO A 213 -0.02 -4.20 4.57
N LEU A 214 0.06 -4.70 5.81
CA LEU A 214 -1.12 -4.88 6.65
C LEU A 214 -1.74 -3.53 7.04
N PRO A 215 -3.09 -3.36 6.99
CA PRO A 215 -3.78 -2.09 7.21
C PRO A 215 -3.65 -1.50 8.64
N LYS A 216 -3.15 -2.26 9.62
CA LYS A 216 -3.21 -1.85 11.05
C LYS A 216 -2.03 -1.01 11.53
N ALA A 217 -0.99 -0.83 10.73
CA ALA A 217 0.11 0.04 11.14
C ALA A 217 -0.20 1.48 10.73
N ARG A 218 -0.27 2.37 11.73
CA ARG A 218 -0.17 3.81 11.53
C ARG A 218 1.21 4.05 10.89
N TRP A 219 1.26 4.32 9.59
CA TRP A 219 2.50 4.53 8.84
C TRP A 219 2.77 6.03 8.67
N ASP A 220 3.70 6.52 9.49
CA ASP A 220 4.53 7.71 9.22
C ASP A 220 5.46 7.37 8.03
N LEU A 221 5.76 8.32 7.13
CA LEU A 221 6.73 8.16 6.03
C LEU A 221 8.06 7.52 6.51
N LYS A 222 8.47 7.78 7.76
CA LYS A 222 9.64 7.16 8.40
C LYS A 222 9.56 5.65 8.59
N ARG A 223 8.38 5.04 8.48
CA ARG A 223 8.22 3.58 8.56
C ARG A 223 8.22 2.93 7.17
N PHE A 224 7.85 3.62 6.09
CA PHE A 224 7.97 3.09 4.72
C PHE A 224 9.44 2.73 4.39
N CYS A 225 10.39 3.61 4.73
CA CYS A 225 11.83 3.31 4.64
C CYS A 225 12.27 2.12 5.52
N ARG A 226 11.55 1.83 6.62
CA ARG A 226 11.82 0.66 7.48
C ARG A 226 11.21 -0.64 6.95
N LEU A 227 10.26 -0.60 6.03
CA LEU A 227 9.67 -1.79 5.41
C LEU A 227 10.61 -2.38 4.35
N GLN A 228 11.28 -1.52 3.58
CA GLN A 228 12.42 -1.92 2.72
C GLN A 228 13.48 -2.69 3.52
N TYR A 229 13.66 -2.34 4.79
CA TYR A 229 14.64 -2.96 5.69
C TYR A 229 14.29 -4.40 6.11
N ARG A 230 13.02 -4.82 6.06
CA ARG A 230 12.61 -6.18 6.42
C ARG A 230 12.59 -7.12 5.22
N LEU A 231 12.33 -6.59 4.02
CA LEU A 231 12.41 -7.32 2.76
C LEU A 231 13.84 -7.78 2.40
N LEU A 232 14.85 -7.11 2.95
CA LEU A 232 16.28 -7.38 2.69
C LEU A 232 17.00 -8.14 3.83
N ASN A 233 16.28 -8.64 4.85
CA ASN A 233 16.90 -9.28 6.04
C ASN A 233 16.28 -10.65 6.38
N GLN A 234 15.73 -11.36 5.40
CA GLN A 234 15.37 -12.79 5.45
C GLN A 234 15.85 -13.46 4.17
#